data_AF-A0A7C0VSM7-F1
#
_entry.id   AF-A0A7C0VSM7-F1
#
_cell.length_a   1.000
_cell.length_b   1.000
_cell.length_c   1.000
_cell.angle_alpha   90.00
_cell.angle_beta   90.00
_cell.angle_gamma   90.00
#
_symmetry.space_group_name_H-M   'P 1'
#
loop_
_entity.id
_entity.type
_entity.pdbx_description
1 polymer ?
#
loop_
_entity_poly.entity_id
_entity_poly.type
_entity_poly.pdbx_seq_one_letter_code
_entity_poly.pdbx_strand_id
1 'polypeptide(L)'
;MNIKRESGIEDIILKHALLNALRHGGKARTDAVVKKLLAEKPELRKNVREIIPLVKEIVKRVNQKSLSEIEGIIRQRWPDELEAKKETGKKKELPPLPEAEEGRVVTRFAPNPDFVLHLGSARPAILSYAYARKYRGRFILRFEDTDPKTKPPVLEAYELIREDLRWLNISWDAEYIQSQRMEIYYQHAQELIKRGYAYVCTHTPEEIRRMRRESIADPCSNHPPEIHLEKWEKMMKGEYGEGEAVLRIKTDPKHPDPS
;
A
#
# COMPACT_ATOMS: atom_id res chain seq x y z
N MET A 1 53.08 -22.46 1.52
CA MET A 1 52.86 -21.71 0.27
C MET A 1 52.42 -20.31 0.64
N ASN A 2 53.19 -19.29 0.24
CA ASN A 2 53.08 -17.93 0.75
C ASN A 2 52.00 -17.18 -0.05
N ILE A 3 50.76 -17.14 0.46
CA ILE A 3 49.60 -16.49 -0.17
C ILE A 3 49.83 -14.97 -0.43
N LYS A 4 50.89 -14.39 0.16
CA LYS A 4 51.33 -13.00 -0.04
C LYS A 4 51.76 -12.63 -1.48
N ARG A 5 51.71 -13.53 -2.47
CA ARG A 5 52.12 -13.25 -3.86
C ARG A 5 51.17 -13.80 -4.94
N GLU A 6 49.89 -13.94 -4.66
CA GLU A 6 48.90 -13.95 -5.75
C GLU A 6 48.55 -12.50 -6.09
N SER A 7 49.17 -11.96 -7.13
CA SER A 7 49.24 -10.54 -7.51
C SER A 7 47.90 -9.83 -7.83
N GLY A 8 46.76 -10.42 -7.47
CA GLY A 8 45.42 -9.85 -7.68
C GLY A 8 44.48 -9.89 -6.47
N ILE A 9 44.77 -10.68 -5.41
CA ILE A 9 43.85 -10.81 -4.27
C ILE A 9 43.76 -9.51 -3.48
N GLU A 10 44.89 -8.86 -3.22
CA GLU A 10 44.92 -7.58 -2.49
C GLU A 10 44.12 -6.49 -3.19
N ASP A 11 44.19 -6.46 -4.53
CA ASP A 11 43.49 -5.46 -5.34
C ASP A 11 41.97 -5.67 -5.31
N ILE A 12 41.52 -6.94 -5.33
CA ILE A 12 40.10 -7.30 -5.15
C ILE A 12 39.61 -6.93 -3.74
N ILE A 13 40.41 -7.21 -2.70
CA ILE A 13 40.08 -6.84 -1.32
C ILE A 13 39.99 -5.32 -1.19
N LEU A 14 40.95 -4.60 -1.78
CA LEU A 14 40.98 -3.14 -1.77
C LEU A 14 39.77 -2.54 -2.49
N LYS A 15 39.42 -3.05 -3.67
CA LYS A 15 38.21 -2.67 -4.42
C LYS A 15 36.96 -2.80 -3.53
N HIS A 16 36.74 -3.97 -2.93
CA HIS A 16 35.56 -4.20 -2.07
C HIS A 16 35.58 -3.37 -0.78
N ALA A 17 36.75 -3.14 -0.19
CA ALA A 17 36.88 -2.27 0.99
C ALA A 17 36.53 -0.82 0.66
N LEU A 18 37.07 -0.27 -0.44
CA LEU A 18 36.76 1.10 -0.89
C LEU A 18 35.28 1.26 -1.24
N LEU A 19 34.70 0.31 -1.99
CA LEU A 19 33.27 0.34 -2.34
C LEU A 19 32.37 0.20 -1.10
N ASN A 20 32.75 -0.60 -0.12
CA ASN A 20 32.01 -0.72 1.14
C ASN A 20 32.11 0.57 1.98
N ALA A 21 33.29 1.17 2.08
CA ALA A 21 33.48 2.45 2.77
C ALA A 21 32.66 3.57 2.13
N LEU A 22 32.66 3.68 0.79
CA LEU A 22 31.85 4.66 0.07
C LEU A 22 30.35 4.51 0.33
N ARG A 23 29.84 3.29 0.59
CA ARG A 23 28.43 3.04 0.93
C ARG A 23 28.08 3.37 2.38
N HIS A 24 29.08 3.50 3.26
CA HIS A 24 28.89 3.63 4.70
C HIS A 24 29.65 4.85 5.25
N GLY A 25 29.61 5.97 4.53
CA GLY A 25 30.13 7.24 5.02
C GLY A 25 31.64 7.24 5.31
N GLY A 26 32.41 6.44 4.56
CA GLY A 26 33.87 6.37 4.69
C GLY A 26 34.38 5.25 5.62
N LYS A 27 33.50 4.37 6.10
CA LYS A 27 33.89 3.24 6.97
C LYS A 27 33.53 1.89 6.36
N ALA A 28 34.54 1.15 5.91
CA ALA A 28 34.42 -0.25 5.51
C ALA A 28 34.32 -1.18 6.72
N ARG A 29 33.55 -2.26 6.56
CA ARG A 29 33.40 -3.33 7.54
C ARG A 29 34.02 -4.63 7.03
N THR A 30 34.86 -5.24 7.85
CA THR A 30 35.63 -6.44 7.48
C THR A 30 34.74 -7.61 7.07
N ASP A 31 33.64 -7.87 7.77
CA ASP A 31 32.71 -8.95 7.46
C ASP A 31 32.03 -8.76 6.09
N ALA A 32 31.67 -7.53 5.76
CA ALA A 32 31.07 -7.18 4.47
C ALA A 32 32.07 -7.38 3.30
N VAL A 33 33.34 -7.00 3.52
CA VAL A 33 34.41 -7.19 2.53
C VAL A 33 34.73 -8.66 2.33
N VAL A 34 34.82 -9.46 3.41
CA VAL A 34 35.02 -10.92 3.32
C VAL A 34 33.89 -11.58 2.53
N LYS A 35 32.62 -11.23 2.82
CA LYS A 35 31.47 -11.78 2.09
C LYS A 35 31.54 -11.49 0.59
N LYS A 36 31.92 -10.27 0.20
CA LYS A 36 32.05 -9.87 -1.21
C LYS A 36 33.24 -10.55 -1.90
N LEU A 37 34.37 -10.64 -1.22
CA LEU A 37 35.54 -11.38 -1.71
C LEU A 37 35.20 -12.85 -2.00
N LEU A 38 34.52 -13.54 -1.08
CA LEU A 38 34.15 -14.95 -1.25
C LEU A 38 33.04 -15.18 -2.30
N ALA A 39 32.30 -14.13 -2.66
CA ALA A 39 31.34 -14.18 -3.76
C ALA A 39 32.03 -14.05 -5.12
N GLU A 40 33.06 -13.19 -5.22
CA GLU A 40 33.85 -13.02 -6.45
C GLU A 40 34.88 -14.14 -6.65
N LYS A 41 35.40 -14.70 -5.54
CA LYS A 41 36.43 -15.75 -5.52
C LYS A 41 36.03 -16.90 -4.58
N PRO A 42 35.09 -17.78 -5.00
CA PRO A 42 34.59 -18.89 -4.18
C PRO A 42 35.67 -19.87 -3.71
N GLU A 43 36.77 -20.02 -4.47
CA GLU A 43 37.91 -20.87 -4.17
C GLU A 43 38.61 -20.50 -2.84
N LEU A 44 38.54 -19.22 -2.44
CA LEU A 44 39.16 -18.72 -1.21
C LEU A 44 38.44 -19.19 0.06
N ARG A 45 37.27 -19.83 -0.06
CA ARG A 45 36.55 -20.40 1.09
C ARG A 45 37.38 -21.43 1.86
N LYS A 46 38.24 -22.18 1.15
CA LYS A 46 39.10 -23.22 1.76
C LYS A 46 40.17 -22.61 2.69
N ASN A 47 40.66 -21.41 2.37
CA ASN A 47 41.76 -20.75 3.07
C ASN A 47 41.33 -19.40 3.71
N VAL A 48 40.04 -19.20 3.97
CA VAL A 48 39.48 -17.92 4.43
C VAL A 48 40.16 -17.41 5.70
N ARG A 49 40.56 -18.31 6.61
CA ARG A 49 41.23 -17.96 7.88
C ARG A 49 42.58 -17.28 7.65
N GLU A 50 43.29 -17.63 6.59
CA GLU A 50 44.59 -17.07 6.24
C GLU A 50 44.46 -15.68 5.58
N ILE A 51 43.29 -15.39 5.00
CA ILE A 51 43.00 -14.16 4.26
C ILE A 51 42.38 -13.08 5.16
N ILE A 52 41.70 -13.46 6.24
CA ILE A 52 41.09 -12.52 7.20
C ILE A 52 42.08 -11.47 7.74
N PRO A 53 43.32 -11.81 8.14
CA PRO A 53 44.30 -10.81 8.58
C PRO A 53 44.58 -9.74 7.52
N LEU A 54 44.73 -10.15 6.26
CA LEU A 54 44.97 -9.27 5.12
C LEU A 54 43.76 -8.35 4.87
N VAL A 55 42.54 -8.89 4.93
CA VAL A 55 41.31 -8.09 4.79
C VAL A 55 41.21 -7.06 5.92
N LYS A 56 41.51 -7.43 7.16
CA LYS A 56 41.52 -6.51 8.31
C LYS A 56 42.53 -5.37 8.11
N GLU A 57 43.72 -5.68 7.62
CA GLU A 57 44.76 -4.69 7.34
C GLU A 57 44.31 -3.69 6.27
N ILE A 58 43.77 -4.17 5.15
CA ILE A 58 43.32 -3.31 4.04
C ILE A 58 42.11 -2.47 4.47
N VAL A 59 41.15 -3.04 5.20
CA VAL A 59 40.00 -2.29 5.76
C VAL A 59 40.47 -1.20 6.71
N LYS A 60 41.45 -1.49 7.58
CA LYS A 60 42.03 -0.48 8.49
C LYS A 60 42.64 0.69 7.70
N ARG A 61 43.40 0.39 6.65
CA ARG A 61 43.99 1.41 5.76
C ARG A 61 42.92 2.25 5.04
N VAL A 62 41.88 1.61 4.52
CA VAL A 62 40.77 2.33 3.86
C VAL A 62 40.04 3.24 4.84
N ASN A 63 39.81 2.78 6.08
CA ASN A 63 39.09 3.55 7.11
C ASN A 63 39.85 4.75 7.67
N GLN A 64 41.13 4.90 7.33
CA GLN A 64 41.96 6.08 7.63
C GLN A 64 41.83 7.19 6.58
N LYS A 65 41.23 6.90 5.41
CA LYS A 65 41.06 7.86 4.33
C LYS A 65 39.77 8.65 4.49
N SER A 66 39.77 9.89 3.98
CA SER A 66 38.57 10.70 3.84
C SER A 66 37.65 10.15 2.73
N LEU A 67 36.37 10.54 2.76
CA LEU A 67 35.41 10.13 1.75
C LEU A 67 35.82 10.61 0.34
N SER A 68 36.38 11.82 0.23
CA SER A 68 36.87 12.38 -1.03
C SER A 68 38.06 11.61 -1.59
N GLU A 69 38.99 11.16 -0.74
CA GLU A 69 40.10 10.33 -1.19
C GLU A 69 39.64 8.95 -1.65
N ILE A 70 38.68 8.34 -0.94
CA ILE A 70 38.11 7.04 -1.32
C ILE A 70 37.44 7.15 -2.70
N GLU A 71 36.63 8.18 -2.92
CA GLU A 71 35.97 8.43 -4.20
C GLU A 71 36.97 8.69 -5.33
N GLY A 72 38.03 9.47 -5.07
CA GLY A 72 39.11 9.70 -6.02
C GLY A 72 39.84 8.42 -6.44
N ILE A 73 40.15 7.53 -5.49
CA ILE A 73 40.80 6.25 -5.76
C ILE A 73 39.90 5.34 -6.61
N ILE A 74 38.61 5.26 -6.27
CA ILE A 74 37.67 4.43 -7.04
C ILE A 74 37.53 4.98 -8.46
N ARG A 75 37.39 6.30 -8.63
CA ARG A 75 37.28 6.93 -9.96
C ARG A 75 38.51 6.66 -10.82
N GLN A 76 39.70 6.63 -10.22
CA GLN A 76 40.95 6.39 -10.95
C GLN A 76 41.14 4.92 -11.34
N ARG A 77 40.77 3.97 -10.46
CA ARG A 77 41.10 2.54 -10.62
C ARG A 77 39.95 1.67 -11.09
N TRP A 78 38.73 2.02 -10.72
CA TRP A 78 37.50 1.28 -11.04
C TRP A 78 36.36 2.26 -11.39
N PRO A 79 36.51 3.07 -12.47
CA PRO A 79 35.50 4.06 -12.86
C PRO A 79 34.12 3.43 -13.09
N ASP A 80 34.07 2.23 -13.67
CA ASP A 80 32.83 1.49 -13.98
C ASP A 80 32.00 1.16 -12.72
N GLU A 81 32.65 0.99 -11.55
CA GLU A 81 31.96 0.70 -10.28
C GLU A 81 31.20 1.92 -9.72
N LEU A 82 31.59 3.13 -10.12
CA LEU A 82 30.83 4.35 -9.81
C LEU A 82 29.63 4.51 -10.75
N GLU A 83 29.76 4.08 -12.01
CA GLU A 83 28.68 4.13 -13.00
C GLU A 83 27.60 3.08 -12.73
N ALA A 84 28.00 1.85 -12.35
CA ALA A 84 27.07 0.79 -11.91
C ALA A 84 26.20 1.21 -10.69
N LYS A 85 26.63 2.22 -9.93
CA LYS A 85 25.86 2.80 -8.82
C LYS A 85 24.68 3.67 -9.27
N LYS A 86 24.73 4.27 -10.48
CA LYS A 86 23.59 5.01 -11.05
C LYS A 86 22.47 4.07 -11.49
N GLU A 87 22.79 2.85 -11.92
CA GLU A 87 21.80 1.89 -12.45
C GLU A 87 21.23 0.92 -11.40
N THR A 88 21.87 0.74 -10.25
CA THR A 88 21.48 -0.30 -9.27
C THR A 88 20.29 0.07 -8.37
N GLY A 89 19.82 1.32 -8.42
CA GLY A 89 18.50 1.64 -7.93
C GLY A 89 17.48 1.43 -9.03
N LYS A 90 17.13 0.18 -9.40
CA LYS A 90 15.86 -0.05 -10.11
C LYS A 90 14.80 0.66 -9.28
N LYS A 91 14.31 1.81 -9.74
CA LYS A 91 13.17 2.50 -9.12
C LYS A 91 12.11 1.41 -9.03
N LYS A 92 11.73 1.04 -7.81
CA LYS A 92 10.61 0.13 -7.62
C LYS A 92 9.39 0.88 -8.12
N GLU A 93 9.08 0.67 -9.39
CA GLU A 93 7.88 1.22 -10.00
C GLU A 93 6.68 0.46 -9.47
N LEU A 94 5.56 1.15 -9.37
CA LEU A 94 4.29 0.50 -9.08
C LEU A 94 4.03 -0.52 -10.19
N PRO A 95 3.56 -1.75 -9.86
CA PRO A 95 3.20 -2.73 -10.88
C PRO A 95 2.15 -2.14 -11.82
N PRO A 96 2.06 -2.60 -13.08
CA PRO A 96 0.98 -2.16 -13.94
C PRO A 96 -0.37 -2.64 -13.40
N LEU A 97 -1.40 -1.80 -13.53
CA LEU A 97 -2.78 -2.22 -13.30
C LEU A 97 -3.24 -3.09 -14.48
N PRO A 98 -3.99 -4.19 -14.22
CA PRO A 98 -4.57 -4.98 -15.29
C PRO A 98 -5.56 -4.14 -16.10
N GLU A 99 -5.57 -4.31 -17.42
CA GLU A 99 -6.52 -3.65 -18.35
C GLU A 99 -6.50 -2.10 -18.28
N ALA A 100 -5.44 -1.51 -17.74
CA ALA A 100 -5.35 -0.06 -17.59
C ALA A 100 -5.06 0.62 -18.93
N GLU A 101 -5.98 1.47 -19.34
CA GLU A 101 -5.83 2.36 -20.48
C GLU A 101 -5.43 3.77 -20.01
N GLU A 102 -4.43 4.35 -20.67
CA GLU A 102 -3.99 5.71 -20.37
C GLU A 102 -5.13 6.71 -20.59
N GLY A 103 -5.28 7.66 -19.67
CA GLY A 103 -6.38 8.63 -19.64
C GLY A 103 -7.70 8.09 -19.08
N ARG A 104 -7.88 6.77 -18.94
CA ARG A 104 -9.15 6.17 -18.48
C ARG A 104 -9.13 5.69 -17.04
N VAL A 105 -7.95 5.54 -16.43
CA VAL A 105 -7.85 5.14 -15.02
C VAL A 105 -8.48 6.19 -14.11
N VAL A 106 -9.40 5.78 -13.24
CA VAL A 106 -9.96 6.63 -12.19
C VAL A 106 -9.74 5.95 -10.85
N THR A 107 -9.02 6.61 -9.95
CA THR A 107 -8.81 6.13 -8.58
C THR A 107 -9.48 7.05 -7.57
N ARG A 108 -9.65 6.57 -6.33
CA ARG A 108 -10.16 7.41 -5.25
C ARG A 108 -9.47 7.14 -3.92
N PHE A 109 -9.29 8.19 -3.14
CA PHE A 109 -9.06 8.09 -1.70
C PHE A 109 -10.36 8.42 -0.96
N ALA A 110 -10.76 7.53 -0.05
CA ALA A 110 -12.08 7.55 0.57
C ALA A 110 -11.99 7.56 2.12
N PRO A 111 -11.56 8.65 2.75
CA PRO A 111 -11.46 8.76 4.20
C PRO A 111 -12.83 8.95 4.86
N ASN A 112 -13.00 8.45 6.07
CA ASN A 112 -14.09 8.92 6.94
C ASN A 112 -13.62 10.26 7.55
N PRO A 113 -14.47 11.29 7.61
CA PRO A 113 -14.12 12.57 8.21
C PRO A 113 -14.40 12.58 9.73
N ASP A 114 -13.99 11.53 10.44
CA ASP A 114 -14.15 11.39 11.89
C ASP A 114 -12.90 11.82 12.68
N PHE A 115 -11.74 11.89 12.01
CA PHE A 115 -10.47 12.34 12.59
C PHE A 115 -9.45 12.80 11.53
N VAL A 116 -8.27 13.27 11.96
CA VAL A 116 -7.15 13.64 11.08
C VAL A 116 -6.49 12.43 10.41
N LEU A 117 -5.76 12.64 9.31
CA LEU A 117 -5.03 11.55 8.67
C LEU A 117 -3.81 11.15 9.51
N HIS A 118 -3.64 9.84 9.71
CA HIS A 118 -2.39 9.27 10.22
C HIS A 118 -1.58 8.67 9.07
N LEU A 119 -0.32 8.30 9.34
CA LEU A 119 0.59 7.75 8.32
C LEU A 119 0.03 6.51 7.59
N GLY A 120 -0.74 5.66 8.30
CA GLY A 120 -1.47 4.55 7.68
C GLY A 120 -2.46 4.97 6.59
N SER A 121 -3.15 6.10 6.76
CA SER A 121 -4.13 6.65 5.81
C SER A 121 -3.46 7.37 4.65
N ALA A 122 -2.25 7.90 4.86
CA ALA A 122 -1.46 8.51 3.79
C ALA A 122 -1.07 7.49 2.70
N ARG A 123 -0.78 6.24 3.07
CA ARG A 123 -0.38 5.19 2.10
C ARG A 123 -1.41 4.95 0.99
N PRO A 124 -2.69 4.63 1.27
CA PRO A 124 -3.69 4.44 0.21
C PRO A 124 -3.95 5.71 -0.59
N ALA A 125 -3.86 6.90 0.02
CA ALA A 125 -3.96 8.17 -0.70
C ALA A 125 -2.83 8.34 -1.73
N ILE A 126 -1.58 8.18 -1.28
CA ILE A 126 -0.38 8.26 -2.13
C ILE A 126 -0.43 7.24 -3.26
N LEU A 127 -0.76 5.98 -2.96
CA LEU A 127 -0.82 4.91 -3.96
C LEU A 127 -1.90 5.19 -5.01
N SER A 128 -3.10 5.55 -4.57
CA SER A 128 -4.21 5.85 -5.47
C SER A 128 -3.89 7.06 -6.37
N TYR A 129 -3.33 8.12 -5.80
CA TYR A 129 -2.89 9.30 -6.54
C TYR A 129 -1.77 8.97 -7.53
N ALA A 130 -0.75 8.22 -7.10
CA ALA A 130 0.35 7.80 -7.96
C ALA A 130 -0.11 6.96 -9.14
N TYR A 131 -1.08 6.06 -8.96
CA TYR A 131 -1.69 5.31 -10.07
C TYR A 131 -2.45 6.21 -11.04
N ALA A 132 -3.26 7.15 -10.55
CA ALA A 132 -3.93 8.12 -11.42
C ALA A 132 -2.90 8.91 -12.23
N ARG A 133 -1.83 9.41 -11.61
CA ARG A 133 -0.78 10.14 -12.34
C ARG A 133 0.00 9.27 -13.32
N LYS A 134 0.36 8.03 -12.95
CA LYS A 134 1.05 7.07 -13.81
C LYS A 134 0.31 6.83 -15.13
N TYR A 135 -1.02 6.78 -15.07
CA TYR A 135 -1.87 6.50 -16.23
C TYR A 135 -2.56 7.75 -16.79
N ARG A 136 -2.11 8.97 -16.46
CA ARG A 136 -2.76 10.24 -16.84
C ARG A 136 -4.28 10.26 -16.60
N GLY A 137 -4.70 9.54 -15.58
CA GLY A 137 -6.08 9.34 -15.17
C GLY A 137 -6.51 10.34 -14.10
N ARG A 138 -7.71 10.13 -13.56
CA ARG A 138 -8.33 11.01 -12.56
C ARG A 138 -8.22 10.46 -11.15
N PHE A 139 -8.03 11.34 -10.17
CA PHE A 139 -8.00 11.03 -8.75
C PHE A 139 -9.15 11.75 -8.04
N ILE A 140 -9.94 11.00 -7.27
CA ILE A 140 -11.11 11.50 -6.56
C ILE A 140 -10.87 11.49 -5.05
N LEU A 141 -11.20 12.59 -4.37
CA LEU A 141 -11.35 12.63 -2.91
C LEU A 141 -12.82 12.39 -2.56
N ARG A 142 -13.12 11.39 -1.74
CA ARG A 142 -14.50 11.05 -1.38
C ARG A 142 -14.66 10.87 0.13
N PHE A 143 -15.32 11.79 0.79
CA PHE A 143 -15.59 11.67 2.22
C PHE A 143 -16.69 10.65 2.49
N GLU A 144 -16.37 9.59 3.22
CA GLU A 144 -17.28 8.52 3.65
C GLU A 144 -17.92 8.89 5.00
N ASP A 145 -19.00 9.67 4.96
CA ASP A 145 -19.65 10.27 6.14
C ASP A 145 -21.07 9.72 6.40
N THR A 146 -21.34 8.49 5.98
CA THR A 146 -22.67 7.86 6.07
C THR A 146 -22.91 7.12 7.38
N ASP A 147 -21.94 7.10 8.31
CA ASP A 147 -22.07 6.43 9.61
C ASP A 147 -22.12 7.46 10.76
N PRO A 148 -23.31 7.95 11.14
CA PRO A 148 -23.43 8.95 12.20
C PRO A 148 -23.17 8.40 13.60
N LYS A 149 -23.02 7.07 13.79
CA LYS A 149 -22.98 6.44 15.12
C LYS A 149 -21.60 5.92 15.48
N THR A 150 -20.95 5.18 14.59
CA THR A 150 -19.64 4.57 14.89
C THR A 150 -18.47 5.42 14.42
N LYS A 151 -18.68 6.23 13.38
CA LYS A 151 -17.68 7.15 12.83
C LYS A 151 -18.29 8.54 12.56
N PRO A 152 -18.79 9.20 13.62
CA PRO A 152 -19.50 10.46 13.46
C PRO A 152 -18.60 11.49 12.76
N PRO A 153 -19.09 12.15 11.70
CA PRO A 153 -18.30 13.15 11.00
C PRO A 153 -18.04 14.36 11.90
N VAL A 154 -16.79 14.81 11.90
CA VAL A 154 -16.31 16.03 12.56
C VAL A 154 -16.10 17.09 11.49
N LEU A 155 -16.78 18.23 11.59
CA LEU A 155 -16.76 19.26 10.53
C LEU A 155 -15.34 19.76 10.22
N GLU A 156 -14.52 19.92 11.24
CA GLU A 156 -13.14 20.36 11.13
C GLU A 156 -12.26 19.32 10.40
N ALA A 157 -12.57 18.03 10.54
CA ALA A 157 -11.79 16.96 9.92
C ALA A 157 -11.82 17.03 8.39
N TYR A 158 -12.89 17.56 7.79
CA TYR A 158 -12.96 17.76 6.34
C TYR A 158 -11.81 18.65 5.84
N GLU A 159 -11.59 19.80 6.48
CA GLU A 159 -10.53 20.71 6.04
C GLU A 159 -9.14 20.20 6.42
N LEU A 160 -8.99 19.63 7.62
CA LEU A 160 -7.71 19.03 8.04
C LEU A 160 -7.25 17.92 7.07
N ILE A 161 -8.17 17.06 6.63
CA ILE A 161 -7.87 16.03 5.64
C ILE A 161 -7.44 16.66 4.30
N ARG A 162 -8.11 17.74 3.86
CA ARG A 162 -7.71 18.46 2.63
C ARG A 162 -6.32 19.07 2.78
N GLU A 163 -6.01 19.68 3.92
CA GLU A 163 -4.72 20.26 4.24
C GLU A 163 -3.61 19.19 4.26
N ASP A 164 -3.83 18.05 4.92
CA ASP A 164 -2.90 16.93 4.98
C ASP A 164 -2.57 16.39 3.58
N LEU A 165 -3.59 16.26 2.72
CA LEU A 165 -3.39 15.82 1.33
C LEU A 165 -2.59 16.85 0.52
N ARG A 166 -2.90 18.15 0.65
CA ARG A 166 -2.13 19.22 0.00
C ARG A 166 -0.68 19.24 0.51
N TRP A 167 -0.46 19.02 1.81
CA TRP A 167 0.87 18.92 2.41
C TRP A 167 1.68 17.75 1.83
N LEU A 168 1.01 16.63 1.54
CA LEU A 168 1.59 15.49 0.80
C LEU A 168 1.77 15.74 -0.71
N ASN A 169 1.49 16.96 -1.19
CA ASN A 169 1.49 17.34 -2.60
C ASN A 169 0.54 16.49 -3.47
N ILE A 170 -0.59 16.11 -2.88
CA ILE A 170 -1.69 15.40 -3.54
C ILE A 170 -2.79 16.42 -3.87
N SER A 171 -3.21 16.42 -5.13
CA SER A 171 -4.37 17.18 -5.63
C SER A 171 -5.41 16.20 -6.18
N TRP A 172 -6.68 16.62 -6.22
CA TRP A 172 -7.78 15.78 -6.70
C TRP A 172 -8.58 16.49 -7.81
N ASP A 173 -9.08 15.69 -8.74
CA ASP A 173 -9.82 16.13 -9.93
C ASP A 173 -11.34 16.24 -9.67
N ALA A 174 -11.82 15.65 -8.58
CA ALA A 174 -13.18 15.79 -8.08
C ALA A 174 -13.25 15.49 -6.58
N GLU A 175 -14.19 16.13 -5.90
CA GLU A 175 -14.49 15.91 -4.49
C GLU A 175 -15.96 15.54 -4.32
N TYR A 176 -16.24 14.56 -3.45
CA TYR A 176 -17.62 14.17 -3.12
C TYR A 176 -17.77 13.92 -1.63
N ILE A 177 -18.91 14.33 -1.09
CA ILE A 177 -19.36 14.00 0.27
C ILE A 177 -20.52 13.01 0.13
N GLN A 178 -20.45 11.85 0.79
CA GLN A 178 -21.42 10.77 0.57
C GLN A 178 -22.82 11.12 1.12
N SER A 179 -22.91 11.80 2.25
CA SER A 179 -24.19 12.25 2.82
C SER A 179 -24.96 13.22 1.90
N GLN A 180 -24.26 13.97 1.04
CA GLN A 180 -24.90 14.83 0.03
C GLN A 180 -25.46 14.05 -1.16
N ARG A 181 -25.25 12.73 -1.20
CA ARG A 181 -25.59 11.84 -2.33
C ARG A 181 -26.60 10.76 -1.94
N MET A 182 -27.22 10.85 -0.77
CA MET A 182 -28.16 9.85 -0.26
C MET A 182 -29.28 9.52 -1.24
N GLU A 183 -29.80 10.52 -1.95
CA GLU A 183 -30.84 10.34 -2.95
C GLU A 183 -30.45 9.36 -4.06
N ILE A 184 -29.18 9.38 -4.51
CA ILE A 184 -28.67 8.41 -5.50
C ILE A 184 -28.74 6.98 -4.93
N TYR A 185 -28.40 6.81 -3.66
CA TYR A 185 -28.45 5.49 -3.00
C TYR A 185 -29.87 5.00 -2.81
N TYR A 186 -30.80 5.88 -2.43
CA TYR A 186 -32.21 5.54 -2.29
C TYR A 186 -32.84 5.13 -3.62
N GLN A 187 -32.52 5.83 -4.71
CA GLN A 187 -32.96 5.46 -6.06
C GLN A 187 -32.43 4.08 -6.47
N HIS A 188 -31.15 3.81 -6.24
CA HIS A 188 -30.59 2.49 -6.52
C HIS A 188 -31.16 1.38 -5.63
N ALA A 189 -31.41 1.66 -4.34
CA ALA A 189 -32.07 0.74 -3.43
C ALA A 189 -33.47 0.36 -3.95
N GLN A 190 -34.28 1.35 -4.32
CA GLN A 190 -35.60 1.12 -4.92
C GLN A 190 -35.52 0.31 -6.21
N GLU A 191 -34.57 0.59 -7.09
CA GLU A 191 -34.40 -0.16 -8.34
C GLU A 191 -34.00 -1.62 -8.08
N LEU A 192 -33.10 -1.86 -7.11
CA LEU A 192 -32.72 -3.21 -6.72
C LEU A 192 -33.90 -3.99 -6.13
N ILE A 193 -34.76 -3.33 -5.33
CA ILE A 193 -35.99 -3.94 -4.83
C ILE A 193 -36.93 -4.29 -5.98
N LYS A 194 -37.20 -3.34 -6.91
CA LYS A 194 -38.07 -3.55 -8.08
C LYS A 194 -37.63 -4.74 -8.93
N ARG A 195 -36.32 -4.89 -9.13
CA ARG A 195 -35.73 -6.01 -9.88
C ARG A 195 -35.64 -7.32 -9.08
N GLY A 196 -36.05 -7.32 -7.81
CA GLY A 196 -36.01 -8.48 -6.94
C GLY A 196 -34.61 -8.84 -6.42
N TYR A 197 -33.61 -7.95 -6.54
CA TYR A 197 -32.24 -8.15 -6.06
C TYR A 197 -32.00 -7.64 -4.63
N ALA A 198 -32.97 -6.95 -4.03
CA ALA A 198 -32.93 -6.54 -2.63
C ALA A 198 -34.28 -6.77 -1.96
N TYR A 199 -34.28 -6.87 -0.63
CA TYR A 199 -35.46 -7.09 0.19
C TYR A 199 -35.33 -6.42 1.55
N VAL A 200 -36.46 -5.97 2.11
CA VAL A 200 -36.51 -5.46 3.48
C VAL A 200 -36.76 -6.61 4.45
N CYS A 201 -35.87 -6.75 5.41
CA CYS A 201 -35.95 -7.71 6.51
C CYS A 201 -36.28 -6.99 7.82
N THR A 202 -37.19 -7.57 8.59
CA THR A 202 -37.61 -7.09 9.92
C THR A 202 -37.32 -8.10 11.03
N HIS A 203 -36.48 -9.10 10.75
CA HIS A 203 -35.96 -10.01 11.77
C HIS A 203 -34.92 -9.28 12.61
N THR A 204 -34.79 -9.70 13.87
CA THR A 204 -33.79 -9.15 14.80
C THR A 204 -32.35 -9.41 14.30
N PRO A 205 -31.37 -8.59 14.70
CA PRO A 205 -29.96 -8.83 14.37
C PRO A 205 -29.48 -10.23 14.76
N GLU A 206 -29.96 -10.77 15.89
CA GLU A 206 -29.65 -12.12 16.38
C GLU A 206 -30.19 -13.21 15.46
N GLU A 207 -31.43 -13.09 15.01
CA GLU A 207 -32.04 -14.01 14.04
C GLU A 207 -31.31 -13.97 12.69
N ILE A 208 -30.98 -12.78 12.20
CA ILE A 208 -30.21 -12.60 10.95
C ILE A 208 -28.83 -13.26 11.07
N ARG A 209 -28.15 -13.09 12.21
CA ARG A 209 -26.85 -13.75 12.47
C ARG A 209 -27.00 -15.27 12.54
N ARG A 210 -28.05 -15.78 13.18
CA ARG A 210 -28.33 -17.23 13.24
C ARG A 210 -28.55 -17.80 11.83
N MET A 211 -29.42 -17.19 11.04
CA MET A 211 -29.70 -17.62 9.66
C MET A 211 -28.44 -17.64 8.80
N ARG A 212 -27.57 -16.61 8.92
CA ARG A 212 -26.26 -16.61 8.23
C ARG A 212 -25.36 -17.76 8.65
N ARG A 213 -25.24 -18.04 9.95
CA ARG A 213 -24.40 -19.15 10.46
C ARG A 213 -24.89 -20.52 10.01
N GLU A 214 -26.21 -20.68 9.87
CA GLU A 214 -26.85 -21.94 9.48
C GLU A 214 -27.03 -22.04 7.95
N SER A 215 -26.56 -21.06 7.17
CA SER A 215 -26.77 -20.96 5.73
C SER A 215 -28.25 -21.06 5.30
N ILE A 216 -29.14 -20.55 6.15
CA ILE A 216 -30.59 -20.52 5.92
C ILE A 216 -30.94 -19.22 5.20
N ALA A 217 -31.70 -19.33 4.12
CA ALA A 217 -32.26 -18.18 3.42
C ALA A 217 -33.24 -17.43 4.33
N ASP A 218 -33.15 -16.10 4.35
CA ASP A 218 -34.10 -15.28 5.10
C ASP A 218 -35.51 -15.43 4.48
N PRO A 219 -36.53 -15.86 5.24
CA PRO A 219 -37.89 -15.99 4.72
C PRO A 219 -38.44 -14.69 4.10
N CYS A 220 -38.00 -13.52 4.58
CA CYS A 220 -38.40 -12.24 4.01
C CYS A 220 -38.02 -12.13 2.52
N SER A 221 -36.95 -12.79 2.08
CA SER A 221 -36.47 -12.70 0.70
C SER A 221 -37.41 -13.33 -0.34
N ASN A 222 -38.37 -14.15 0.10
CA ASN A 222 -39.36 -14.80 -0.78
C ASN A 222 -40.59 -13.94 -1.06
N HIS A 223 -40.77 -12.81 -0.36
CA HIS A 223 -41.88 -11.91 -0.65
C HIS A 223 -41.70 -11.23 -2.01
N PRO A 224 -42.82 -10.87 -2.67
CA PRO A 224 -42.75 -10.18 -3.95
C PRO A 224 -42.25 -8.73 -3.78
N PRO A 225 -41.65 -8.13 -4.83
CA PRO A 225 -41.07 -6.79 -4.78
C PRO A 225 -42.00 -5.70 -4.23
N GLU A 226 -43.30 -5.78 -4.49
CA GLU A 226 -44.31 -4.80 -4.07
C GLU A 226 -44.37 -4.67 -2.54
N ILE A 227 -44.29 -5.81 -1.83
CA ILE A 227 -44.25 -5.84 -0.36
C ILE A 227 -42.97 -5.19 0.17
N HIS A 228 -41.84 -5.37 -0.53
CA HIS A 228 -40.59 -4.74 -0.13
C HIS A 228 -40.56 -3.25 -0.42
N LEU A 229 -41.21 -2.79 -1.49
CA LEU A 229 -41.37 -1.37 -1.79
C LEU A 229 -42.22 -0.68 -0.72
N GLU A 230 -43.32 -1.30 -0.30
CA GLU A 230 -44.14 -0.79 0.81
C GLU A 230 -43.31 -0.68 2.10
N LYS A 231 -42.59 -1.74 2.47
CA LYS A 231 -41.70 -1.72 3.65
C LYS A 231 -40.60 -0.66 3.53
N TRP A 232 -40.02 -0.49 2.35
CA TRP A 232 -39.01 0.53 2.10
C TRP A 232 -39.58 1.94 2.27
N GLU A 233 -40.79 2.20 1.78
CA GLU A 233 -41.47 3.48 1.98
C GLU A 233 -41.71 3.78 3.47
N LYS A 234 -42.12 2.77 4.24
CA LYS A 234 -42.26 2.86 5.70
C LYS A 234 -40.92 3.18 6.39
N MET A 235 -39.81 2.58 5.95
CA MET A 235 -38.47 2.92 6.44
C MET A 235 -38.13 4.40 6.17
N MET A 236 -38.41 4.88 4.96
CA MET A 236 -38.15 6.28 4.57
C MET A 236 -39.01 7.30 5.33
N LYS A 237 -40.22 6.90 5.74
CA LYS A 237 -41.12 7.72 6.58
C LYS A 237 -40.77 7.68 8.07
N GLY A 238 -39.83 6.84 8.48
CA GLY A 238 -39.46 6.66 9.89
C GLY A 238 -40.51 5.88 10.70
N GLU A 239 -41.31 5.04 10.05
CA GLU A 239 -42.30 4.19 10.74
C GLU A 239 -41.65 3.00 11.47
N TYR A 240 -40.40 2.67 11.13
CA TYR A 240 -39.57 1.70 11.84
C TYR A 240 -38.57 2.42 12.74
N GLY A 241 -38.42 1.91 13.97
CA GLY A 241 -37.37 2.33 14.90
C GLY A 241 -35.97 1.89 14.46
N GLU A 242 -34.95 2.41 15.15
CA GLU A 242 -33.55 2.06 14.88
C GLU A 242 -33.33 0.54 15.03
N GLY A 243 -32.89 -0.11 13.95
CA GLY A 243 -32.59 -1.54 13.94
C GLY A 243 -33.79 -2.47 13.73
N GLU A 244 -35.01 -1.94 13.62
CA GLU A 244 -36.23 -2.75 13.41
C GLU A 244 -36.40 -3.24 11.96
N ALA A 245 -35.80 -2.54 11.00
CA ALA A 245 -35.83 -2.91 9.59
C ALA A 245 -34.48 -2.63 8.92
N VAL A 246 -34.05 -3.55 8.06
CA VAL A 246 -32.83 -3.42 7.25
C VAL A 246 -33.10 -3.81 5.80
N LEU A 247 -32.56 -3.04 4.86
CA LEU A 247 -32.49 -3.45 3.46
C LEU A 247 -31.32 -4.40 3.28
N ARG A 248 -31.57 -5.56 2.67
CA ARG A 248 -30.55 -6.59 2.40
C ARG A 248 -30.51 -6.89 0.91
N ILE A 249 -29.31 -7.12 0.40
CA ILE A 249 -29.11 -7.64 -0.97
C ILE A 249 -29.39 -9.14 -0.97
N LYS A 250 -30.09 -9.62 -2.01
CA LYS A 250 -30.28 -11.05 -2.24
C LYS A 250 -28.99 -11.63 -2.82
N THR A 251 -28.33 -12.45 -2.02
CA THR A 251 -27.14 -13.23 -2.39
C THR A 251 -27.41 -14.72 -2.13
N ASP A 252 -26.43 -15.58 -2.43
CA ASP A 252 -26.53 -16.99 -2.11
C ASP A 252 -26.26 -17.22 -0.59
N PRO A 253 -27.25 -17.69 0.19
CA PRO A 253 -27.05 -17.98 1.62
C PRO A 253 -26.09 -19.14 1.88
N LYS A 254 -25.77 -19.95 0.86
CA LYS A 254 -24.79 -21.04 0.92
C LYS A 254 -23.41 -20.64 0.42
N HIS A 255 -23.20 -19.36 0.11
CA HIS A 255 -21.91 -18.88 -0.35
C HIS A 255 -20.83 -19.15 0.73
N PRO A 256 -19.63 -19.66 0.37
CA PRO A 256 -18.57 -19.98 1.35
C PRO A 256 -18.04 -18.76 2.12
N ASP A 257 -18.06 -17.58 1.49
CA ASP A 257 -17.80 -16.32 2.18
C ASP A 257 -19.08 -15.88 2.91
N PRO A 258 -19.06 -15.80 4.26
CA PRO A 258 -20.23 -15.41 5.05
C PRO A 258 -20.53 -13.90 5.03
N SER A 259 -19.69 -13.10 4.38
CA SER A 259 -19.76 -11.63 4.32
C SER A 259 -20.77 -11.12 3.29
#